data_AF-A0A534P565-F1
#
_entry.id   AF-A0A534P565-F1
#
_cell.length_a   1.000
_cell.length_b   1.000
_cell.length_c   1.000
_cell.angle_alpha   90.00
_cell.angle_beta   90.00
_cell.angle_gamma   90.00
#
_symmetry.space_group_name_H-M   'P 1'
#
loop_
_entity.id
_entity.type
_entity.pdbx_description
1 polymer ?
#
loop_
_entity_poly.entity_id
_entity_poly.type
_entity_poly.pdbx_seq_one_letter_code
_entity_poly.pdbx_strand_id
1 'polypeptide(L)' 'ALEPNVKEFLRYVLSQEGQAEVQRDGKYLPLTAAIVREQLKKLDEAH' A
#
# COMPACT_ATOMS: atom_id res chain seq x y z
N ALA A 1 10.64 -7.34 13.09
CA ALA A 1 9.69 -6.29 13.44
C ALA A 1 9.86 -5.10 12.52
N LEU A 2 8.82 -4.78 11.75
CA LEU A 2 8.76 -3.51 11.02
C LEU A 2 8.44 -2.38 12.01
N GLU A 3 9.15 -1.25 11.90
CA GLU A 3 8.87 -0.07 12.72
C GLU A 3 7.40 0.36 12.56
N PRO A 4 6.67 0.70 13.65
CA PRO A 4 5.24 0.99 13.59
C PRO A 4 4.88 2.04 12.54
N ASN A 5 5.65 3.13 12.47
CA ASN A 5 5.41 4.21 11.51
C ASN A 5 5.60 3.77 10.05
N VAL A 6 6.53 2.85 9.79
CA VAL A 6 6.74 2.29 8.45
C VAL A 6 5.58 1.37 8.07
N LYS A 7 5.07 0.57 9.02
CA LYS A 7 3.89 -0.27 8.80
C LYS A 7 2.65 0.56 8.49
N GLU A 8 2.43 1.65 9.22
CA GLU A 8 1.32 2.58 8.97
C GLU A 8 1.43 3.23 7.59
N PHE A 9 2.62 3.72 7.24
CA PHE A 9 2.87 4.33 5.94
C PHE A 9 2.58 3.35 4.79
N LEU A 10 3.05 2.10 4.88
CA LEU A 10 2.80 1.09 3.86
C LEU A 10 1.30 0.73 3.76
N ARG A 11 0.59 0.66 4.89
CA ARG A 11 -0.87 0.49 4.87
C ARG A 11 -1.58 1.65 4.18
N TYR A 12 -1.15 2.87 4.43
CA TYR A 12 -1.70 4.05 3.75
C TYR A 12 -1.45 3.98 2.24
N VAL A 13 -0.21 3.71 1.82
CA VAL A 13 0.14 3.60 0.38
C VAL A 13 -0.69 2.52 -0.31
N LEU A 14 -0.92 1.38 0.35
CA LEU A 14 -1.72 0.27 -0.18
C LEU A 14 -3.24 0.49 -0.06
N SER A 15 -3.69 1.51 0.66
CA SER A 15 -5.12 1.79 0.85
C SER A 15 -5.77 2.34 -0.43
N GLN A 16 -7.11 2.33 -0.46
CA GLN A 16 -7.86 2.97 -1.54
C GLN A 16 -7.50 4.46 -1.70
N GLU A 17 -7.28 5.16 -0.58
CA GLU A 17 -6.90 6.57 -0.58
C GLU A 17 -5.51 6.77 -1.20
N GLY A 18 -4.51 6.01 -0.74
CA GLY A 18 -3.16 6.08 -1.28
C GLY A 18 -3.11 5.74 -2.78
N GLN A 19 -3.88 4.74 -3.22
CA GLN A 19 -3.98 4.40 -4.65
C GLN A 19 -4.71 5.50 -5.45
N ALA A 20 -5.68 6.20 -4.87
CA ALA A 20 -6.34 7.33 -5.52
C ALA A 20 -5.39 8.52 -5.71
N GLU A 21 -4.46 8.76 -4.77
CA GLU A 21 -3.41 9.78 -4.95
C GLU A 21 -2.45 9.44 -6.09
N VAL A 22 -2.02 8.17 -6.18
CA VAL A 22 -1.18 7.71 -7.30
C VAL A 22 -1.89 7.94 -8.65
N GLN A 23 -3.18 7.60 -8.72
CA GLN A 23 -3.99 7.83 -9.91
C GLN A 23 -4.14 9.31 -10.25
N ARG A 24 -4.26 10.20 -9.24
CA ARG A 24 -4.33 11.66 -9.41
C ARG A 24 -3.02 12.27 -9.88
N ASP A 25 -1.88 11.84 -9.33
CA ASP A 25 -0.55 12.33 -9.73
C ASP A 25 -0.26 12.02 -11.20
N GLY A 26 -0.80 10.91 -11.72
CA GLY A 26 -0.82 10.60 -13.16
C GLY A 26 0.55 10.20 -13.75
N LYS A 27 1.63 10.25 -12.96
CA LYS A 27 2.97 9.78 -13.35
C LYS A 27 3.10 8.27 -13.29
N TYR A 28 2.27 7.62 -12.47
CA TYR A 28 2.27 6.18 -12.25
C TYR A 28 0.86 5.60 -12.34
N LEU A 29 0.78 4.33 -12.70
CA LEU A 29 -0.46 3.58 -12.64
C LEU A 29 -0.71 3.11 -11.21
N PRO A 30 -1.94 3.21 -10.68
CA PRO A 30 -2.27 2.59 -9.41
C PRO A 30 -2.17 1.06 -9.52
N LEU A 31 -1.90 0.43 -8.39
CA LEU A 31 -1.91 -1.02 -8.24
C LEU A 31 -3.32 -1.56 -8.43
N THR A 32 -3.40 -2.73 -9.04
CA THR A 32 -4.66 -3.47 -9.10
C THR A 32 -5.04 -3.98 -7.71
N ALA A 33 -6.33 -4.20 -7.48
CA ALA A 33 -6.83 -4.76 -6.23
C ALA A 33 -6.20 -6.13 -5.89
N ALA A 34 -5.83 -6.92 -6.90
CA ALA A 34 -5.13 -8.20 -6.68
C ALA A 34 -3.75 -7.98 -6.07
N ILE A 35 -2.95 -7.07 -6.64
CA ILE A 35 -1.61 -6.76 -6.15
C ILE A 35 -1.66 -6.16 -4.75
N VAL A 36 -2.59 -5.23 -4.49
CA VAL A 36 -2.78 -4.62 -3.16
C VAL A 36 -3.02 -5.69 -2.10
N ARG A 37 -3.92 -6.65 -2.36
CA ARG A 37 -4.20 -7.75 -1.41
C ARG A 37 -2.97 -8.60 -1.12
N GLU A 38 -2.17 -8.91 -2.14
CA GLU A 38 -0.93 -9.66 -1.95
C GLU A 38 0.10 -8.90 -1.11
N GLN A 39 0.24 -7.58 -1.30
CA GLN A 39 1.18 -6.79 -0.51
C GLN A 39 0.71 -6.61 0.94
N LEU A 40 -0.60 -6.44 1.17
CA LEU A 40 -1.16 -6.39 2.52
C LEU A 40 -0.90 -7.70 3.28
N LYS A 41 -1.06 -8.85 2.62
CA LYS A 41 -0.72 -10.16 3.22
C LYS A 41 0.75 -10.22 3.67
N LYS A 42 1.68 -9.77 2.82
CA LYS A 42 3.11 -9.72 3.19
C LYS A 42 3.38 -8.77 4.36
N LEU A 43 2.66 -7.65 4.43
CA LEU A 43 2.79 -6.68 5.51
C LEU A 43 2.28 -7.22 6.85
N ASP A 44 1.28 -8.10 6.82
CA ASP A 44 0.76 -8.79 8.01
C ASP A 44 1.72 -9.89 8.50
N GLU A 45 2.38 -10.59 7.58
CA GLU A 45 3.38 -11.64 7.86
C GLU A 45 4.74 -11.06 8.32
N ALA A 46 5.02 -9.78 8.01
CA ALA A 46 6.18 -9.04 8.50
C ALA A 46 5.98 -8.66 9.98
N HIS A 47 6.19 -9.64 10.88
CA HIS A 47 6.22 -9.47 12.33
C HIS A 47 7.35 -8.57 12.80
#